data_AF-A0A086Z0Y8-F1
#
_entry.id   AF-A0A086Z0Y8-F1
#
_cell.length_a   1.000
_cell.length_b   1.000
_cell.length_c   1.000
_cell.angle_alpha   90.00
_cell.angle_beta   90.00
_cell.angle_gamma   90.00
#
_symmetry.space_group_name_H-M   'P 1'
#
loop_
_entity.id
_entity.type
_entity.pdbx_description
1 polymer ?
#
loop_
_entity_poly.entity_id
_entity_poly.type
_entity_poly.pdbx_seq_one_letter_code
_entity_poly.pdbx_strand_id
1 'polypeptide(L)'
;MVARIEMSHYSSKDRQVSVTHASLRISAVGSGESALPGDCFDPRACCDEQERRLIEELRAYLRPQSAPACLIERLQRMFDTLVEAPEEDGELDRTAQRSV
;
A
#
# COMPACT_ATOMS: atom_id res chain seq x y z
N MET A 1 7.13 -18.94 10.95
CA MET A 1 7.13 -17.92 9.88
C MET A 1 6.03 -16.93 10.22
N VAL A 2 6.36 -15.75 10.76
CA VAL A 2 5.34 -14.77 11.19
C VAL A 2 5.82 -13.37 10.80
N ALA A 3 5.13 -12.73 9.84
CA ALA A 3 5.28 -11.31 9.59
C ALA A 3 4.41 -10.57 10.62
N ARG A 4 5.02 -9.66 11.38
CA ARG A 4 4.30 -8.88 12.40
C ARG A 4 3.94 -7.52 11.81
N ILE A 5 2.66 -7.33 11.53
CA ILE A 5 2.10 -6.04 11.12
C ILE A 5 1.76 -5.29 12.40
N GLU A 6 2.39 -4.13 12.63
CA GLU A 6 2.03 -3.24 13.73
C GLU A 6 1.24 -2.04 13.19
N MET A 7 0.05 -1.85 13.75
CA MET A 7 -0.84 -0.73 13.44
C MET A 7 -0.78 0.26 14.59
N SER A 8 -0.39 1.50 14.32
CA SER A 8 -0.17 2.50 15.36
C SER A 8 -1.43 3.22 15.82
N HIS A 9 -2.42 3.44 14.93
CA HIS A 9 -3.64 4.17 15.29
C HIS A 9 -4.87 3.65 14.54
N TYR A 10 -5.84 3.10 15.27
CA TYR A 10 -7.19 2.83 14.78
C TYR A 10 -8.21 3.57 15.64
N SER A 11 -9.26 4.11 15.01
CA SER A 11 -10.42 4.67 15.69
C SER A 11 -11.62 3.77 15.42
N SER A 12 -12.40 3.45 16.46
CA SER A 12 -13.57 2.58 16.36
C SER A 12 -14.80 3.32 16.88
N LYS A 13 -15.79 3.54 16.02
CA LYS A 13 -17.14 4.04 16.38
C LYS A 13 -18.18 3.22 15.61
N ASP A 14 -19.26 2.83 16.29
CA ASP A 14 -20.44 2.18 15.69
C ASP A 14 -20.15 1.05 14.69
N ARG A 15 -19.51 -0.03 15.17
CA ARG A 15 -19.12 -1.21 14.37
C ARG A 15 -18.22 -0.93 13.16
N GLN A 16 -17.74 0.30 12.99
CA GLN A 16 -16.81 0.70 11.94
C GLN A 16 -15.44 1.00 12.55
N VAL A 17 -14.40 0.38 12.01
CA VAL A 17 -12.99 0.63 12.38
C VAL A 17 -12.33 1.39 11.24
N SER A 18 -11.84 2.60 11.50
CA SER A 18 -11.08 3.41 10.55
C SER A 18 -9.63 3.52 10.99
N VAL A 19 -8.71 3.31 10.05
CA VAL A 19 -7.27 3.43 10.28
C VAL A 19 -6.84 4.80 9.76
N THR A 20 -6.54 5.72 10.68
CA THR A 20 -6.11 7.09 10.32
C THR A 20 -4.63 7.15 9.98
N HIS A 21 -3.81 6.23 10.50
CA HIS A 21 -2.39 6.15 10.22
C HIS A 21 -1.89 4.70 10.27
N ALA A 22 -1.45 4.19 9.11
CA ALA A 22 -0.84 2.87 8.96
C ALA A 22 0.65 3.03 8.61
N SER A 23 1.53 2.85 9.59
CA SER A 23 2.98 2.78 9.36
C SER A 23 3.40 1.32 9.13
N LEU A 24 3.70 0.98 7.88
CA LEU A 24 4.17 -0.35 7.49
C LEU A 24 5.69 -0.43 7.62
N ARG A 25 6.20 -1.09 8.66
CA ARG A 25 7.62 -1.43 8.77
C ARG A 25 7.85 -2.88 8.33
N ILE A 26 8.42 -3.03 7.15
CA ILE A 26 8.82 -4.34 6.62
C ILE A 26 10.28 -4.55 7.00
N SER A 27 10.52 -5.24 8.11
CA SER A 27 11.86 -5.71 8.47
C SER A 27 12.11 -7.07 7.82
N ALA A 28 12.96 -7.10 6.80
CA ALA A 28 13.47 -8.34 6.23
C ALA A 28 14.42 -9.00 7.24
N VAL A 29 13.90 -9.86 8.12
CA VAL A 29 14.75 -10.72 8.96
C VAL A 29 15.12 -11.94 8.12
N GLY A 30 16.14 -11.73 7.28
CA GLY A 30 16.63 -12.73 6.34
C GLY A 30 17.99 -12.41 5.72
N SER A 31 18.65 -11.31 6.07
CA SER A 31 20.10 -11.09 5.94
C SER A 31 20.46 -9.92 6.85
N GLY A 32 21.06 -10.21 8.01
CA GLY A 32 21.50 -9.22 9.00
C GLY A 32 22.79 -8.49 8.60
N GLU A 33 23.01 -8.27 7.32
CA GLU A 33 23.92 -7.25 6.82
C GLU A 33 23.02 -6.23 6.15
N SER A 34 23.08 -4.98 6.62
CA SER A 34 22.71 -3.85 5.77
C SER A 34 23.38 -4.12 4.45
N ALA A 35 22.62 -4.51 3.41
CA ALA A 35 23.17 -4.80 2.09
C ALA A 35 24.17 -3.70 1.81
N LEU A 36 25.47 -4.03 1.92
CA LEU A 36 26.49 -3.03 1.69
C LEU A 36 26.22 -2.54 0.27
N PRO A 37 26.50 -1.27 -0.08
CA PRO A 37 26.30 -0.76 -1.44
C PRO A 37 27.17 -1.53 -2.46
N GLY A 38 26.77 -2.77 -2.77
CA GLY A 38 27.58 -3.86 -3.31
C GLY A 38 26.94 -5.26 -3.20
N ASP A 39 26.02 -5.51 -2.26
CA ASP A 39 25.34 -6.83 -2.09
C ASP A 39 24.02 -6.98 -2.88
N CYS A 40 23.56 -5.90 -3.52
CA CYS A 40 22.44 -5.99 -4.44
C CYS A 40 22.88 -6.74 -5.70
N PHE A 41 22.08 -7.71 -6.15
CA PHE A 41 22.30 -8.38 -7.42
C PHE A 41 22.40 -7.36 -8.56
N ASP A 42 23.60 -7.19 -9.13
CA ASP A 42 23.85 -6.39 -10.33
C ASP A 42 23.93 -7.30 -11.56
N PRO A 43 22.92 -7.27 -12.45
CA PRO A 43 22.93 -8.05 -13.68
C PRO A 43 24.15 -7.76 -14.57
N ARG A 44 24.81 -6.59 -14.43
CA ARG A 44 25.99 -6.26 -15.23
C ARG A 44 27.26 -6.97 -14.77
N ALA A 45 27.36 -7.25 -13.47
CA ALA A 45 28.52 -7.90 -12.86
C ALA A 45 28.36 -9.43 -12.77
N CYS A 46 27.12 -9.92 -12.64
CA CYS A 46 26.85 -11.33 -12.36
C CYS A 46 26.39 -12.16 -13.56
N CYS A 47 25.99 -11.54 -14.67
CA CYS A 47 25.36 -12.24 -15.79
C CYS A 47 26.14 -12.10 -17.10
N ASP A 48 26.03 -13.13 -17.94
CA ASP A 48 26.55 -13.10 -19.30
C ASP A 48 25.67 -12.26 -20.24
N GLU A 49 26.05 -12.16 -21.51
CA GLU A 49 25.30 -11.38 -22.50
C GLU A 49 23.89 -11.94 -22.77
N GLN A 50 23.73 -13.25 -22.75
CA GLN A 50 22.45 -13.88 -23.05
C GLN A 50 21.47 -13.71 -21.88
N GLU A 51 21.94 -13.91 -20.66
CA GLU A 51 21.15 -13.70 -19.44
C GLU A 51 20.71 -12.25 -19.30
N ARG A 52 21.60 -11.29 -19.60
CA ARG A 52 21.26 -9.86 -19.56
C ARG A 52 20.15 -9.50 -20.54
N ARG A 53 20.21 -10.02 -21.77
CA ARG A 53 19.13 -9.85 -22.77
C ARG A 53 17.81 -10.39 -22.28
N LEU A 54 17.81 -11.62 -21.75
CA LEU A 54 16.61 -12.24 -21.21
C LEU A 54 16.01 -11.43 -20.05
N ILE A 55 16.85 -10.94 -19.15
CA ILE A 55 16.41 -10.06 -18.05
C ILE A 55 15.80 -8.77 -18.58
N GLU A 56 16.37 -8.15 -19.61
CA GLU A 56 15.83 -6.94 -20.25
C GLU A 56 14.46 -7.19 -20.88
N GLU A 57 14.29 -8.30 -21.61
CA GLU A 57 13.01 -8.71 -22.19
C GLU A 57 11.95 -8.94 -21.11
N LEU A 58 12.30 -9.69 -20.05
CA LEU A 58 11.40 -9.93 -18.92
C LEU A 58 11.03 -8.64 -18.20
N ARG A 59 11.98 -7.70 -18.05
CA ARG A 59 11.70 -6.39 -17.45
C ARG A 59 10.71 -5.60 -18.29
N ALA A 60 10.88 -5.57 -19.61
CA ALA A 60 9.95 -4.89 -20.50
C ALA A 60 8.54 -5.47 -20.40
N TYR A 61 8.43 -6.81 -20.28
CA TYR A 61 7.15 -7.49 -20.14
C TYR A 61 6.48 -7.26 -18.77
N LEU A 62 7.26 -7.40 -17.69
CA LEU A 62 6.73 -7.36 -16.31
C LEU A 62 6.58 -5.94 -15.75
N ARG A 63 7.32 -4.97 -16.29
CA ARG A 63 7.32 -3.57 -15.85
C ARG A 63 6.93 -2.65 -17.00
N PRO A 64 5.65 -2.64 -17.39
CA PRO A 64 5.17 -1.76 -18.44
C PRO A 64 5.45 -0.29 -18.08
N GLN A 65 5.84 0.52 -19.08
CA GLN A 65 6.17 1.93 -18.87
C GLN A 65 4.96 2.78 -18.43
N SER A 66 3.77 2.35 -18.84
CA SER A 66 2.50 2.96 -18.47
C SER A 66 1.62 1.96 -17.74
N ALA A 67 0.86 2.44 -16.77
CA ALA A 67 -0.17 1.63 -16.14
C ALA A 67 -1.21 1.18 -17.19
N PRO A 68 -1.69 -0.07 -17.14
CA PRO A 68 -2.77 -0.54 -18.01
C PRO A 68 -4.06 0.28 -17.81
N ALA A 69 -4.79 0.51 -18.90
CA ALA A 69 -6.02 1.33 -18.86
C ALA A 69 -7.05 0.81 -17.85
N CYS A 70 -7.25 -0.51 -17.78
CA CYS A 70 -8.19 -1.12 -16.84
C CYS A 70 -7.86 -0.84 -15.37
N LEU A 71 -6.57 -0.66 -15.04
CA LEU A 71 -6.13 -0.32 -13.69
C LEU A 71 -6.45 1.14 -13.40
N ILE A 72 -6.21 2.05 -14.35
CA ILE A 72 -6.55 3.47 -14.23
C ILE A 72 -8.07 3.65 -14.07
N GLU A 73 -8.88 3.01 -14.91
CA GLU A 73 -10.35 3.06 -14.84
C GLU A 73 -10.89 2.53 -13.51
N ARG A 74 -10.26 1.49 -12.96
CA ARG A 74 -10.63 0.95 -11.66
C ARG A 74 -10.32 1.95 -10.54
N LEU A 75 -9.15 2.59 -10.60
CA LEU A 75 -8.78 3.63 -9.63
C LEU A 75 -9.73 4.82 -9.70
N GLN A 76 -10.06 5.29 -10.91
CA GLN A 76 -11.01 6.39 -11.11
C GLN A 76 -12.36 6.09 -10.45
N ARG A 77 -12.96 4.94 -10.76
CA ARG A 77 -14.22 4.50 -10.13
C ARG A 77 -14.15 4.45 -8.61
N MET A 78 -13.03 3.97 -8.06
CA MET A 78 -12.83 3.96 -6.61
C MET A 78 -12.80 5.37 -6.03
N PHE A 79 -12.11 6.30 -6.69
CA PHE A 79 -12.05 7.69 -6.23
C PHE A 79 -13.39 8.42 -6.37
N ASP A 80 -14.14 8.18 -7.44
CA ASP A 80 -15.47 8.77 -7.64
C ASP A 80 -16.42 8.35 -6.51
N THR A 81 -16.39 7.08 -6.09
CA THR A 81 -17.21 6.61 -4.95
C THR A 81 -16.81 7.20 -3.59
N LEU A 82 -15.60 7.73 -3.47
CA LEU A 82 -15.14 8.41 -2.24
C LEU A 82 -15.54 9.88 -2.22
N VAL A 83 -15.72 10.51 -3.38
CA VAL A 83 -16.15 11.92 -3.50
C VAL A 83 -17.65 12.06 -3.26
N GLU A 84 -18.44 11.06 -3.66
CA GLU A 84 -19.90 11.02 -3.48
C GLU A 84 -20.32 10.55 -2.08
N ALA A 85 -19.48 10.69 -1.04
CA ALA A 85 -19.90 10.43 0.33
C ALA A 85 -21.01 11.44 0.69
N PRO A 86 -22.24 11.00 0.98
CA PRO A 86 -23.32 11.91 1.31
C PRO A 86 -22.97 12.65 2.60
N GLU A 87 -23.06 13.98 2.55
CA GLU A 87 -23.20 14.80 3.75
C GLU A 87 -24.47 14.30 4.46
N GLU A 88 -24.29 13.51 5.51
CA GLU A 88 -25.38 13.18 6.43
C GLU A 88 -25.75 14.48 7.17
N ASP A 89 -26.62 15.27 6.57
CA ASP A 89 -27.37 16.34 7.23
C ASP A 89 -28.35 15.70 8.23
N GLY A 90 -27.80 15.24 9.34
CA GLY A 90 -28.52 14.63 10.47
C GLY A 90 -28.68 15.64 11.60
N GLU A 91 -29.58 16.60 11.42
CA GLU A 91 -30.11 17.42 12.50
C GLU A 91 -30.81 16.53 13.54
N LEU A 92 -30.19 16.33 14.70
CA LEU A 92 -30.85 15.79 15.90
C LEU A 92 -30.48 16.64 17.12
N ASP A 93 -31.30 17.67 17.26
CA ASP A 93 -31.89 18.25 18.46
C ASP A 93 -31.22 18.00 19.83
N ARG A 94 -31.00 19.14 20.49
CA ARG A 94 -30.58 19.28 21.87
C ARG A 94 -31.72 18.86 22.78
N THR A 95 -31.72 17.67 23.36
CA THR A 95 -32.42 17.47 24.64
C THR A 95 -31.78 16.40 25.53
N ALA A 96 -31.28 16.90 26.67
CA ALA A 96 -31.28 16.29 27.99
C ALA A 96 -30.84 14.81 28.16
N GLN A 97 -29.74 14.63 28.91
CA GLN A 97 -29.67 13.76 30.11
C GLN A 97 -28.29 13.95 30.78
N ARG A 98 -28.17 14.74 31.85
CA ARG A 98 -28.56 14.46 33.26
C ARG A 98 -27.48 13.65 33.98
N SER A 99 -26.64 14.39 34.70
CA SER A 99 -26.15 14.10 36.06
C SER A 99 -26.48 12.71 36.61
N VAL A 100 -25.44 11.91 36.92
CA VAL A 100 -24.84 11.71 38.26
C VAL A 100 -23.41 11.22 38.07
#